data_AF-A0A8K0EVH1-F1
#
_entry.id   AF-A0A8K0EVH1-F1
#
_cell.length_a   1.000
_cell.length_b   1.000
_cell.length_c   1.000
_cell.angle_alpha   90.00
_cell.angle_beta   90.00
_cell.angle_gamma   90.00
#
_symmetry.space_group_name_H-M   'P 1'
#
loop_
_entity.id
_entity.type
_entity.pdbx_description
1 polymer ?
#
loop_
_entity_poly.entity_id
_entity_poly.type
_entity_poly.pdbx_seq_one_letter_code
_entity_poly.pdbx_strand_id
1 'polypeptide(L)'
;MGIFNINFHISKIDLTRAFAKLNNSGVSHSALTLAGVVLSGKFGSNNKMMVEYKEMVEDGSVASTPKRSASGSNMSTPVRMREPSAAASVTSTPARRYGDVSVSTSRSATPKRRTRSTLDGRGMRDAPPPIVGILGCGEFGLALSRKLLKSGYQVVLGTRDHEAMKNLVPLGVTLTTRYEAVLQAEVVFLAVRRDHYDQLGFLTDAMSGKILVDVSITSRFNDGLRSNAEYLQWRLFPSCRVVKGFNVIPAAALDAELMDGPKQIYLCGDDHHAKATVTHIVYDLGFIPVDLGALKSAGHIETIPARFLPYWGLPVSVGIWLFIVMFLYVMIQDIIRPSVSDGSNELSRLPLFLVNRVLAFVAGTLLSAAFFPDIFIRLVRIFKGYGYRDFPVWLGEWRKARRHICLVGVIVGAVHAIMSLTILGPTYYPELYEKTSNRGIPALGKMVWCGEAFVSMGAVCLSALLILGIANMPSGKEKLNWRETTFLWSNLGTVALFTATFHVVFLGIQVYPNGSLYR
;
A
#
# COMPACT_ATOMS: atom_id res chain seq x y z
N MET A 1 -23.35 -5.70 17.79
CA MET A 1 -24.73 -5.20 17.77
C MET A 1 -24.92 -4.28 18.97
N GLY A 2 -25.37 -3.04 18.77
CA GLY A 2 -25.98 -2.24 19.84
C GLY A 2 -25.28 -0.97 20.31
N ILE A 3 -24.73 -0.10 19.44
CA ILE A 3 -24.59 1.34 19.72
C ILE A 3 -24.66 2.10 18.38
N PHE A 4 -25.86 2.48 17.94
CA PHE A 4 -26.14 3.60 17.03
C PHE A 4 -27.67 3.69 16.93
N ASN A 5 -28.26 4.45 17.85
CA ASN A 5 -29.66 4.87 17.70
C ASN A 5 -29.71 6.36 18.06
N ILE A 6 -29.27 7.19 17.11
CA ILE A 6 -29.50 8.62 17.13
C ILE A 6 -30.65 8.86 16.15
N ASN A 7 -31.85 9.02 16.70
CA ASN A 7 -33.05 9.35 15.93
C ASN A 7 -32.92 10.79 15.39
N PHE A 8 -32.57 10.93 14.11
CA PHE A 8 -32.83 12.17 13.36
C PHE A 8 -34.29 12.18 12.93
N HIS A 9 -35.14 12.86 13.70
CA HIS A 9 -36.51 13.16 13.27
C HIS A 9 -36.49 14.38 12.33
N ILE A 10 -36.19 14.15 11.06
CA ILE A 10 -36.55 15.09 9.98
C ILE A 10 -37.80 14.50 9.32
N SER A 11 -38.90 15.23 9.34
CA SER A 11 -40.16 14.74 8.78
C SER A 11 -40.00 14.49 7.27
N LYS A 12 -40.47 13.34 6.78
CA LYS A 12 -40.47 12.99 5.34
C LYS A 12 -41.16 14.05 4.46
N ILE A 13 -42.00 14.89 5.08
CA ILE A 13 -42.82 15.92 4.44
C ILE A 13 -41.99 17.17 4.11
N ASP A 14 -40.92 17.46 4.87
CA ASP A 14 -40.08 18.65 4.63
C ASP A 14 -39.11 18.46 3.47
N LEU A 15 -38.55 17.25 3.31
CA LEU A 15 -37.68 16.91 2.18
C LEU A 15 -38.44 16.90 0.86
N THR A 16 -39.65 16.33 0.82
CA THR A 16 -40.47 16.30 -0.41
C THR A 16 -40.94 17.70 -0.82
N ARG A 17 -41.28 18.58 0.13
CA ARG A 17 -41.59 20.00 -0.17
C ARG A 17 -40.38 20.79 -0.64
N ALA A 18 -39.19 20.54 -0.07
CA ALA A 18 -37.95 21.18 -0.50
C ALA A 18 -37.57 20.76 -1.94
N PHE A 19 -37.67 19.47 -2.27
CA PHE A 19 -37.43 18.96 -3.62
C PHE A 19 -38.46 19.46 -4.64
N ALA A 20 -39.74 19.60 -4.25
CA ALA A 20 -40.78 20.16 -5.12
C ALA A 20 -40.56 21.66 -5.41
N LYS A 21 -40.06 22.44 -4.44
CA LYS A 21 -39.70 23.85 -4.65
C LYS A 21 -38.47 24.02 -5.56
N LEU A 22 -37.47 23.17 -5.42
CA LEU A 22 -36.26 23.17 -6.28
C LEU A 22 -36.56 22.80 -7.74
N ASN A 23 -37.56 21.96 -8.00
CA ASN A 23 -37.98 21.61 -9.36
C ASN A 23 -38.72 22.76 -10.07
N ASN A 24 -39.39 23.65 -9.32
CA ASN A 24 -40.11 24.80 -9.85
C ASN A 24 -39.25 26.07 -10.04
N SER A 25 -38.01 26.09 -9.53
CA SER A 25 -37.12 27.26 -9.59
C SER A 25 -36.11 27.23 -10.75
N GLY A 26 -36.34 26.37 -11.76
CA GLY A 26 -35.49 26.31 -12.96
C GLY A 26 -34.10 25.70 -12.72
N VAL A 27 -33.91 24.95 -11.63
CA VAL A 27 -32.68 24.18 -11.41
C VAL A 27 -32.57 23.14 -12.52
N SER A 28 -31.47 23.14 -13.28
CA SER A 28 -31.31 22.21 -14.39
C SER A 28 -31.42 20.77 -13.88
N HIS A 29 -32.12 19.92 -14.64
CA HIS A 29 -32.27 18.48 -14.38
C HIS A 29 -30.92 17.81 -14.04
N SER A 30 -29.81 18.35 -14.55
CA SER A 30 -28.43 17.91 -14.33
C SER A 30 -27.99 17.95 -12.85
N ALA A 31 -28.34 18.99 -12.09
CA ALA A 31 -27.93 19.13 -10.69
C ALA A 31 -28.68 18.18 -9.76
N LEU A 32 -29.98 17.97 -10.02
CA LEU A 32 -30.82 16.99 -9.32
C LEU A 32 -30.41 15.55 -9.66
N THR A 33 -29.95 15.30 -10.89
CA THR A 33 -29.43 14.00 -11.31
C THR A 33 -28.11 13.68 -10.60
N LEU A 34 -27.23 14.66 -10.42
CA LEU A 34 -25.95 14.46 -9.72
C LEU A 34 -26.17 14.12 -8.23
N ALA A 35 -27.06 14.85 -7.55
CA ALA A 35 -27.44 14.55 -6.16
C ALA A 35 -28.17 13.19 -6.04
N GLY A 36 -29.03 12.85 -7.00
CA GLY A 36 -29.72 11.55 -7.06
C GLY A 36 -28.78 10.37 -7.33
N VAL A 37 -27.75 10.53 -8.16
CA VAL A 37 -26.73 9.50 -8.43
C VAL A 37 -25.84 9.28 -7.20
N VAL A 38 -25.47 10.36 -6.50
CA VAL A 38 -24.68 10.29 -5.24
C VAL A 38 -25.49 9.66 -4.10
N LEU A 39 -26.79 9.93 -4.00
CA LEU A 39 -27.67 9.36 -2.96
C LEU A 39 -28.15 7.93 -3.28
N SER A 40 -28.21 7.53 -4.55
CA SER A 40 -28.68 6.19 -4.96
C SER A 40 -27.58 5.12 -4.99
N GLY A 41 -26.32 5.48 -4.76
CA GLY A 41 -25.21 4.52 -4.66
C GLY A 41 -24.98 3.68 -5.93
N LYS A 42 -25.57 4.05 -7.07
CA LYS A 42 -25.38 3.36 -8.35
C LYS A 42 -24.13 3.89 -9.07
N PHE A 43 -22.96 3.62 -8.50
CA PHE A 43 -21.79 3.42 -9.35
C PHE A 43 -21.96 2.06 -10.03
N GLY A 44 -21.84 2.04 -11.36
CA GLY A 44 -22.07 0.86 -12.20
C GLY A 44 -21.40 -0.39 -11.65
N SER A 45 -22.21 -1.27 -11.08
CA SER A 45 -21.81 -2.60 -10.66
C SER A 45 -21.73 -3.49 -11.89
N ASN A 46 -20.53 -3.67 -12.44
CA ASN A 46 -20.21 -4.84 -13.25
C ASN A 46 -20.14 -6.09 -12.34
N ASN A 47 -21.27 -6.46 -11.71
CA ASN A 47 -21.46 -7.76 -11.08
C ASN A 47 -22.15 -8.68 -12.09
N LYS A 48 -21.37 -9.19 -13.04
CA LYS A 48 -21.79 -10.35 -13.84
C LYS A 48 -21.32 -11.68 -13.22
N MET A 49 -20.49 -11.66 -12.17
CA MET A 49 -19.97 -12.87 -11.50
C MET A 49 -20.72 -13.29 -10.22
N MET A 50 -21.59 -12.45 -9.65
CA MET A 50 -22.26 -12.78 -8.38
C MET A 50 -23.67 -13.39 -8.54
N VAL A 51 -24.25 -13.33 -9.74
CA VAL A 51 -25.58 -13.90 -10.02
C VAL A 51 -25.48 -15.38 -10.37
N GLU A 52 -24.39 -15.81 -11.04
CA GLU A 52 -24.13 -17.23 -11.34
C GLU A 52 -23.83 -18.08 -10.09
N TYR A 53 -23.40 -17.47 -8.98
CA TYR A 53 -23.04 -18.20 -7.76
C TYR A 53 -24.26 -18.58 -6.91
N LYS A 54 -25.41 -17.91 -7.10
CA LYS A 54 -26.61 -18.17 -6.28
C LYS A 54 -27.49 -19.27 -6.85
N GLU A 55 -27.43 -19.53 -8.15
CA GLU A 55 -28.22 -20.58 -8.82
C GLU A 55 -27.53 -21.96 -8.78
N MET A 56 -26.23 -22.07 -8.49
CA MET A 56 -25.54 -23.38 -8.39
C MET A 56 -25.58 -24.02 -7.00
N VAL A 57 -26.13 -23.36 -5.97
CA VAL A 57 -26.12 -23.87 -4.59
C VAL A 57 -27.49 -24.43 -4.15
N GLU A 58 -28.56 -24.19 -4.92
CA GLU A 58 -29.91 -24.68 -4.59
C GLU A 58 -30.28 -26.03 -5.23
N ASP A 59 -29.52 -26.51 -6.22
CA ASP A 59 -29.73 -27.83 -6.85
C ASP A 59 -28.68 -28.86 -6.39
N GLY A 60 -29.00 -29.59 -5.32
CA GLY A 60 -28.16 -30.69 -4.83
C GLY A 60 -28.72 -31.37 -3.58
N SER A 61 -29.69 -32.24 -3.78
CA SER A 61 -30.42 -32.97 -2.75
C SER A 61 -29.63 -34.12 -2.08
N VAL A 62 -29.73 -34.15 -0.75
CA VAL A 62 -29.86 -35.31 0.17
C VAL A 62 -28.63 -36.23 0.40
N ALA A 63 -28.13 -36.22 1.65
CA ALA A 63 -28.07 -37.41 2.53
C ALA A 63 -27.85 -37.02 4.01
N SER A 64 -28.48 -37.79 4.89
CA SER A 64 -28.87 -37.54 6.28
C SER A 64 -27.85 -37.98 7.36
N THR A 65 -27.69 -37.16 8.44
CA THR A 65 -27.57 -37.41 9.92
C THR A 65 -26.79 -38.64 10.49
N PRO A 66 -26.24 -38.64 11.75
CA PRO A 66 -26.84 -38.03 12.95
C PRO A 66 -25.94 -37.47 14.08
N LYS A 67 -26.65 -36.84 15.03
CA LYS A 67 -26.27 -36.30 16.35
C LYS A 67 -25.61 -37.33 17.31
N ARG A 68 -24.68 -36.85 18.16
CA ARG A 68 -24.37 -37.38 19.52
C ARG A 68 -23.75 -36.23 20.36
N SER A 69 -24.48 -35.68 21.33
CA SER A 69 -24.51 -36.03 22.76
C SER A 69 -23.29 -35.58 23.55
N ALA A 70 -23.52 -34.61 24.44
CA ALA A 70 -22.59 -34.15 25.47
C ALA A 70 -22.33 -35.22 26.53
N SER A 71 -21.08 -35.33 26.98
CA SER A 71 -20.67 -36.00 28.22
C SER A 71 -19.32 -35.44 28.64
N GLY A 72 -19.24 -34.86 29.84
CA GLY A 72 -18.02 -34.27 30.37
C GLY A 72 -17.01 -35.30 30.89
N SER A 73 -15.78 -34.85 31.10
CA SER A 73 -14.93 -35.24 32.24
C SER A 73 -13.60 -34.47 32.25
N ASN A 74 -13.31 -33.92 33.44
CA ASN A 74 -12.04 -33.85 34.15
C ASN A 74 -10.84 -33.06 33.58
N MET A 75 -10.69 -31.85 34.13
CA MET A 75 -9.56 -31.37 34.95
C MET A 75 -8.22 -32.13 34.84
N SER A 76 -7.20 -31.43 34.33
CA SER A 76 -5.82 -31.56 34.82
C SER A 76 -5.00 -30.30 34.51
N THR A 77 -4.43 -29.73 35.57
CA THR A 77 -3.50 -28.60 35.65
C THR A 77 -2.16 -28.89 34.95
N PRO A 78 -1.51 -27.90 34.30
CA PRO A 78 -0.10 -28.02 33.94
C PRO A 78 0.83 -27.41 35.00
N VAL A 79 1.92 -28.15 35.19
CA VAL A 79 3.03 -28.00 36.13
C VAL A 79 3.83 -26.72 35.91
N ARG A 80 4.17 -26.04 37.01
CA ARG A 80 5.04 -24.86 37.12
C ARG A 80 6.51 -25.28 37.11
N MET A 81 7.28 -24.91 36.08
CA MET A 81 8.73 -25.05 36.08
C MET A 81 9.41 -23.86 36.78
N ARG A 82 10.45 -24.21 37.54
CA ARG A 82 11.27 -23.42 38.47
C ARG A 82 12.26 -22.50 37.74
N GLU A 83 12.39 -21.27 38.20
CA GLU A 83 13.55 -20.40 37.97
C GLU A 83 14.71 -20.77 38.92
N PRO A 84 15.98 -20.54 38.56
CA PRO A 84 17.08 -20.47 39.50
C PRO A 84 17.41 -19.03 39.91
N SER A 85 17.49 -18.86 41.22
CA SER A 85 18.03 -17.71 41.97
C SER A 85 19.56 -17.75 42.01
N ALA A 86 20.21 -16.58 41.91
CA ALA A 86 21.44 -16.27 42.66
C ALA A 86 21.65 -14.74 42.74
N ALA A 87 21.83 -14.24 43.95
CA ALA A 87 22.18 -12.86 44.29
C ALA A 87 23.45 -12.86 45.17
N ALA A 88 24.34 -11.87 44.99
CA ALA A 88 25.30 -11.32 45.98
C ALA A 88 25.97 -10.06 45.38
N SER A 89 25.58 -8.83 45.78
CA SER A 89 26.23 -7.89 46.74
C SER A 89 27.61 -7.32 46.29
N VAL A 90 27.67 -6.09 45.76
CA VAL A 90 27.99 -4.78 46.40
C VAL A 90 29.44 -4.59 46.89
N THR A 91 30.18 -3.66 46.27
CA THR A 91 31.08 -2.68 46.95
C THR A 91 31.42 -1.47 46.04
N SER A 92 31.73 -0.36 46.70
CA SER A 92 31.74 1.06 46.33
C SER A 92 33.06 1.65 45.75
N THR A 93 32.93 2.60 44.79
CA THR A 93 33.64 3.92 44.51
C THR A 93 35.18 4.05 44.73
N PRO A 94 35.95 5.02 44.13
CA PRO A 94 35.55 6.27 43.45
C PRO A 94 36.37 6.75 42.21
N ALA A 95 36.00 7.95 41.77
CA ALA A 95 36.47 8.77 40.65
C ALA A 95 38.00 8.93 40.47
N ARG A 96 38.43 9.11 39.21
CA ARG A 96 39.76 9.64 38.87
C ARG A 96 39.74 10.76 37.83
N ARG A 97 40.42 11.81 38.27
CA ARG A 97 40.73 13.14 37.75
C ARG A 97 41.32 13.19 36.33
N TYR A 98 41.00 14.29 35.66
CA TYR A 98 41.67 14.88 34.50
C TYR A 98 43.21 14.93 34.69
N GLY A 99 43.94 14.62 33.62
CA GLY A 99 45.37 14.85 33.49
C GLY A 99 45.73 15.20 32.05
N ASP A 100 46.32 16.36 31.88
CA ASP A 100 46.88 16.91 30.65
C ASP A 100 47.88 15.96 29.98
N VAL A 101 47.84 15.86 28.65
CA VAL A 101 49.05 15.59 27.85
C VAL A 101 49.04 16.43 26.58
N SER A 102 50.13 17.18 26.47
CA SER A 102 50.65 18.07 25.43
C SER A 102 50.48 17.64 23.97
N VAL A 103 50.21 18.66 23.15
CA VAL A 103 50.38 18.68 21.70
C VAL A 103 51.86 18.57 21.33
N SER A 104 52.22 17.56 20.53
CA SER A 104 53.42 17.60 19.70
C SER A 104 53.08 17.20 18.26
N THR A 105 53.35 18.12 17.36
CA THR A 105 53.18 18.06 15.91
C THR A 105 54.16 17.08 15.24
N SER A 106 53.65 16.16 14.42
CA SER A 106 54.44 15.55 13.34
C SER A 106 53.62 15.51 12.04
N ARG A 107 54.20 16.09 11.00
CA ARG A 107 53.67 16.26 9.65
C ARG A 107 53.49 14.93 8.90
N SER A 108 52.41 14.90 8.12
CA SER A 108 52.15 14.16 6.88
C SER A 108 52.59 12.68 6.76
N ALA A 109 51.60 11.79 6.80
CA ALA A 109 51.54 10.63 5.91
C ALA A 109 50.11 10.55 5.34
N THR A 110 49.99 10.59 4.01
CA THR A 110 48.75 10.42 3.26
C THR A 110 48.08 9.08 3.59
N PRO A 111 46.74 9.01 3.78
CA PRO A 111 46.11 7.74 4.06
C PRO A 111 46.05 6.91 2.77
N LYS A 112 46.70 5.74 2.79
CA LYS A 112 46.50 4.68 1.79
C LYS A 112 45.01 4.40 1.66
N ARG A 113 44.47 4.72 0.49
CA ARG A 113 43.12 4.38 0.01
C ARG A 113 42.91 2.88 0.20
N ARG A 114 42.16 2.52 1.24
CA ARG A 114 41.70 1.15 1.49
C ARG A 114 40.76 0.79 0.35
N THR A 115 41.28 0.09 -0.64
CA THR A 115 40.49 -0.43 -1.76
C THR A 115 39.40 -1.32 -1.19
N ARG A 116 38.15 -0.90 -1.36
CA ARG A 116 36.97 -1.76 -1.23
C ARG A 116 37.26 -3.01 -2.07
N SER A 117 37.40 -4.16 -1.43
CA SER A 117 37.35 -5.45 -2.11
C SER A 117 35.94 -5.59 -2.67
N THR A 118 35.77 -5.22 -3.93
CA THR A 118 34.71 -5.74 -4.76
C THR A 118 34.81 -7.26 -4.68
N LEU A 119 33.77 -7.91 -4.16
CA LEU A 119 33.50 -9.32 -4.44
C LEU A 119 33.35 -9.42 -5.97
N ASP A 120 34.48 -9.54 -6.66
CA ASP A 120 34.51 -9.81 -8.08
C ASP A 120 34.09 -11.27 -8.22
N GLY A 121 32.83 -11.50 -8.63
CA GLY A 121 32.25 -12.81 -8.96
C GLY A 121 32.89 -13.44 -10.19
N ARG A 122 34.21 -13.32 -10.32
CA ARG A 122 35.02 -13.71 -11.46
C ARG A 122 35.67 -15.08 -11.26
N GLY A 123 35.69 -15.61 -10.03
CA GLY A 123 36.24 -16.93 -9.70
C GLY A 123 35.32 -18.13 -9.92
N MET A 124 34.09 -17.93 -10.41
CA MET A 124 33.11 -19.00 -10.71
C MET A 124 32.80 -19.08 -12.22
N ARG A 125 33.68 -18.55 -13.08
CA ARG A 125 33.45 -18.42 -14.54
C ARG A 125 34.19 -19.45 -15.40
N ASP A 126 34.84 -20.44 -14.78
CA ASP A 126 35.62 -21.43 -15.53
C ASP A 126 34.79 -22.66 -15.97
N ALA A 127 33.57 -22.80 -15.46
CA ALA A 127 32.62 -23.81 -15.93
C ALA A 127 31.64 -23.19 -16.95
N PRO A 128 31.30 -23.89 -18.04
CA PRO A 128 30.28 -23.43 -18.97
C PRO A 128 28.94 -23.26 -18.21
N PRO A 129 28.11 -22.26 -18.59
CA PRO A 129 26.82 -22.06 -17.95
C PRO A 129 25.95 -23.32 -18.07
N PRO A 130 25.17 -23.66 -17.03
CA PRO A 130 24.35 -24.86 -17.05
C PRO A 130 23.32 -24.81 -18.17
N ILE A 131 22.97 -25.98 -18.71
CA ILE A 131 21.86 -26.09 -19.66
C ILE A 131 20.55 -25.82 -18.93
N VAL A 132 19.77 -24.88 -19.47
CA VAL A 132 18.50 -24.46 -18.89
C VAL A 132 17.33 -25.07 -19.66
N GLY A 133 16.54 -25.87 -18.95
CA GLY A 133 15.31 -26.46 -19.46
C GLY A 133 14.12 -25.55 -19.17
N ILE A 134 13.17 -25.46 -20.10
CA ILE A 134 11.90 -24.77 -19.87
C ILE A 134 10.77 -25.72 -20.25
N LEU A 135 9.90 -26.02 -19.29
CA LEU A 135 8.69 -26.81 -19.52
C LEU A 135 7.52 -25.86 -19.80
N GLY A 136 6.96 -25.96 -21.01
CA GLY A 136 5.85 -25.13 -21.47
C GLY A 136 6.29 -24.04 -22.45
N CYS A 137 5.66 -24.03 -23.62
CA CYS A 137 5.96 -23.08 -24.70
C CYS A 137 4.88 -22.00 -24.86
N GLY A 138 4.26 -21.59 -23.75
CA GLY A 138 3.39 -20.41 -23.74
C GLY A 138 4.18 -19.11 -23.86
N GLU A 139 3.48 -17.98 -23.86
CA GLU A 139 4.07 -16.64 -24.01
C GLU A 139 5.26 -16.41 -23.07
N PHE A 140 5.11 -16.73 -21.78
CA PHE A 140 6.18 -16.59 -20.79
C PHE A 140 7.38 -17.50 -21.07
N GLY A 141 7.15 -18.76 -21.43
CA GLY A 141 8.22 -19.72 -21.71
C GLY A 141 9.04 -19.33 -22.94
N LEU A 142 8.38 -18.84 -23.99
CA LEU A 142 9.05 -18.34 -25.20
C LEU A 142 9.84 -17.06 -24.92
N ALA A 143 9.28 -16.09 -24.21
CA ALA A 143 9.98 -14.85 -23.83
C ALA A 143 11.20 -15.15 -22.95
N LEU A 144 11.05 -16.04 -21.96
CA LEU A 144 12.15 -16.49 -21.12
C LEU A 144 13.25 -17.20 -21.94
N SER A 145 12.88 -18.05 -22.91
CA SER A 145 13.85 -18.71 -23.78
C SER A 145 14.66 -17.73 -24.62
N ARG A 146 14.02 -16.68 -25.16
CA ARG A 146 14.70 -15.62 -25.92
C ARG A 146 15.68 -14.87 -25.05
N LYS A 147 15.26 -14.51 -23.83
CA LYS A 147 16.11 -13.76 -22.89
C LYS A 147 17.31 -14.58 -22.43
N LEU A 148 17.12 -15.86 -22.08
CA LEU A 148 18.20 -16.77 -21.72
C LEU A 148 19.19 -16.97 -22.86
N LEU A 149 18.70 -17.17 -24.09
CA LEU A 149 19.55 -17.32 -25.26
C LEU A 149 20.38 -16.05 -25.52
N LYS A 150 19.76 -14.86 -25.44
CA LYS A 150 20.47 -13.57 -25.54
C LYS A 150 21.54 -13.39 -24.44
N SER A 151 21.34 -13.99 -23.27
CA SER A 151 22.31 -13.99 -22.16
C SER A 151 23.36 -15.09 -22.26
N GLY A 152 23.40 -15.87 -23.35
CA GLY A 152 24.45 -16.88 -23.60
C GLY A 152 24.19 -18.26 -23.02
N TYR A 153 22.97 -18.55 -22.54
CA TYR A 153 22.61 -19.87 -22.05
C TYR A 153 22.19 -20.80 -23.20
N GLN A 154 22.51 -22.09 -23.06
CA GLN A 154 21.91 -23.13 -23.88
C GLN A 154 20.52 -23.45 -23.32
N VAL A 155 19.49 -23.36 -24.17
CA VAL A 155 18.10 -23.50 -23.76
C VAL A 155 17.46 -24.70 -24.45
N VAL A 156 16.78 -25.54 -23.65
CA VAL A 156 15.99 -26.67 -24.15
C VAL A 156 14.53 -26.46 -23.75
N LEU A 157 13.62 -26.37 -24.73
CA LEU A 157 12.19 -26.25 -24.52
C LEU A 157 11.51 -27.62 -24.61
N GLY A 158 10.75 -27.98 -23.57
CA GLY A 158 9.92 -29.17 -23.53
C GLY A 158 8.46 -28.86 -23.85
N THR A 159 7.93 -29.43 -24.93
CA THR A 159 6.52 -29.27 -25.36
C THR A 159 5.75 -30.59 -25.36
N ARG A 160 4.42 -30.49 -25.41
CA ARG A 160 3.50 -31.62 -25.70
C ARG A 160 3.31 -31.85 -27.20
N ASP A 161 3.43 -30.78 -27.97
CA ASP A 161 3.20 -30.77 -29.41
C ASP A 161 4.42 -30.12 -30.07
N HIS A 162 5.28 -30.94 -30.66
CA HIS A 162 6.51 -30.49 -31.29
C HIS A 162 6.23 -29.73 -32.59
N GLU A 163 5.33 -30.27 -33.42
CA GLU A 163 5.01 -29.70 -34.74
C GLU A 163 4.34 -28.34 -34.62
N ALA A 164 3.40 -28.17 -33.68
CA ALA A 164 2.73 -26.89 -33.49
C ALA A 164 3.68 -25.77 -33.01
N MET A 165 4.74 -26.11 -32.29
CA MET A 165 5.65 -25.13 -31.67
C MET A 165 6.89 -24.83 -32.52
N LYS A 166 7.21 -25.66 -33.51
CA LYS A 166 8.44 -25.57 -34.31
C LYS A 166 8.70 -24.19 -34.92
N ASN A 167 7.66 -23.50 -35.37
CA ASN A 167 7.76 -22.18 -36.01
C ASN A 167 7.72 -20.99 -35.02
N LEU A 168 7.39 -21.23 -33.75
CA LEU A 168 7.28 -20.19 -32.72
C LEU A 168 8.50 -20.12 -31.81
N VAL A 169 9.32 -21.18 -31.81
CA VAL A 169 10.54 -21.28 -31.01
C VAL A 169 11.67 -20.45 -31.65
N PRO A 170 12.43 -19.66 -30.88
CA PRO A 170 13.54 -18.89 -31.40
C PRO A 170 14.63 -19.79 -32.01
N LEU A 171 15.27 -19.31 -33.08
CA LEU A 171 16.46 -19.96 -33.63
C LEU A 171 17.54 -20.06 -32.55
N GLY A 172 18.13 -21.25 -32.39
CA GLY A 172 19.15 -21.55 -31.37
C GLY A 172 18.60 -22.16 -30.07
N VAL A 173 17.28 -22.28 -29.92
CA VAL A 173 16.66 -23.03 -28.81
C VAL A 173 16.31 -24.45 -29.28
N THR A 174 16.72 -25.46 -28.51
CA THR A 174 16.43 -26.86 -28.82
C THR A 174 15.02 -27.22 -28.37
N LEU A 175 14.12 -27.57 -29.31
CA LEU A 175 12.76 -28.00 -28.99
C LEU A 175 12.69 -29.53 -28.91
N THR A 176 12.21 -30.07 -27.79
CA THR A 176 12.15 -31.53 -27.55
C THR A 176 10.86 -31.93 -26.82
N THR A 177 10.72 -33.22 -26.50
CA THR A 177 9.68 -33.68 -25.58
C THR A 177 9.93 -33.19 -24.16
N ARG A 178 8.88 -33.08 -23.34
CA ARG A 178 9.02 -32.70 -21.92
C ARG A 178 10.01 -33.58 -21.15
N TYR A 179 10.07 -34.87 -21.45
CA TYR A 179 10.96 -35.82 -20.77
C TYR A 179 12.43 -35.58 -21.15
N GLU A 180 12.72 -35.46 -22.44
CA GLU A 180 14.09 -35.19 -22.93
C GLU A 180 14.61 -33.83 -22.48
N ALA A 181 13.75 -32.80 -22.47
CA ALA A 181 14.12 -31.47 -21.98
C ALA A 181 14.59 -31.50 -20.52
N VAL A 182 13.92 -32.27 -19.67
CA VAL A 182 14.32 -32.46 -18.27
C VAL A 182 15.65 -33.20 -18.17
N LEU A 183 15.85 -34.27 -18.95
CA LEU A 183 17.08 -35.05 -18.89
C LEU A 183 18.32 -34.21 -19.22
N GLN A 184 18.22 -33.35 -20.23
CA GLN A 184 19.34 -32.52 -20.72
C GLN A 184 19.67 -31.32 -19.82
N ALA A 185 18.72 -30.85 -19.01
CA ALA A 185 18.86 -29.63 -18.24
C ALA A 185 19.22 -29.87 -16.76
N GLU A 186 20.03 -29.01 -16.16
CA GLU A 186 20.30 -29.01 -14.72
C GLU A 186 19.32 -28.13 -13.94
N VAL A 187 18.90 -27.03 -14.56
CA VAL A 187 17.93 -26.08 -14.04
C VAL A 187 16.71 -26.09 -14.96
N VAL A 188 15.53 -26.37 -14.39
CA VAL A 188 14.28 -26.48 -15.15
C VAL A 188 13.31 -25.41 -14.68
N PHE A 189 12.91 -24.52 -15.58
CA PHE A 189 11.84 -23.54 -15.36
C PHE A 189 10.48 -24.15 -15.70
N LEU A 190 9.52 -24.06 -14.78
CA LEU A 190 8.19 -24.58 -14.98
C LEU A 190 7.21 -23.49 -15.44
N ALA A 191 7.18 -23.22 -16.75
CA ALA A 191 6.27 -22.26 -17.38
C ALA A 191 4.89 -22.89 -17.71
N VAL A 192 4.31 -23.60 -16.74
CA VAL A 192 3.01 -24.27 -16.85
C VAL A 192 2.08 -23.76 -15.74
N ARG A 193 0.78 -23.62 -16.04
CA ARG A 193 -0.22 -23.22 -15.03
C ARG A 193 -0.44 -24.34 -14.00
N ARG A 194 -0.72 -23.94 -12.76
CA ARG A 194 -0.96 -24.84 -11.61
C ARG A 194 -1.96 -25.98 -11.92
N ASP A 195 -2.99 -25.71 -12.70
CA ASP A 195 -4.04 -26.68 -13.07
C ASP A 195 -3.51 -27.90 -13.84
N HIS A 196 -2.31 -27.80 -14.42
CA HIS A 196 -1.72 -28.87 -15.23
C HIS A 196 -0.55 -29.57 -14.53
N TYR A 197 -0.27 -29.24 -13.26
CA TYR A 197 0.85 -29.81 -12.53
C TYR A 197 0.72 -31.32 -12.34
N ASP A 198 -0.50 -31.82 -12.13
CA ASP A 198 -0.73 -33.25 -11.89
C ASP A 198 -0.42 -34.11 -13.12
N GLN A 199 -0.39 -33.50 -14.32
CA GLN A 199 0.01 -34.15 -15.57
C GLN A 199 1.54 -34.31 -15.70
N LEU A 200 2.33 -33.80 -14.75
CA LEU A 200 3.79 -33.81 -14.78
C LEU A 200 4.39 -34.93 -13.90
N GLY A 201 3.57 -35.73 -13.22
CA GLY A 201 4.04 -36.81 -12.34
C GLY A 201 4.94 -37.84 -13.02
N PHE A 202 4.80 -38.05 -14.34
CA PHE A 202 5.68 -38.94 -15.10
C PHE A 202 7.14 -38.45 -15.21
N LEU A 203 7.42 -37.18 -14.86
CA LEU A 203 8.77 -36.60 -14.86
C LEU A 203 9.51 -36.78 -13.54
N THR A 204 8.87 -37.37 -12.52
CA THR A 204 9.39 -37.41 -11.13
C THR A 204 10.81 -37.97 -11.07
N ASP A 205 11.05 -39.11 -11.72
CA ASP A 205 12.36 -39.78 -11.68
C ASP A 205 13.43 -38.96 -12.42
N ALA A 206 13.08 -38.42 -13.60
CA ALA A 206 13.99 -37.60 -14.41
C ALA A 206 14.34 -36.27 -13.73
N MET A 207 13.47 -35.75 -12.87
CA MET A 207 13.65 -34.49 -12.15
C MET A 207 14.53 -34.63 -10.89
N SER A 208 14.80 -35.85 -10.42
CA SER A 208 15.54 -36.11 -9.18
C SER A 208 16.88 -35.37 -9.11
N GLY A 209 17.13 -34.63 -8.01
CA GLY A 209 18.35 -33.84 -7.80
C GLY A 209 18.46 -32.53 -8.58
N LYS A 210 17.58 -32.29 -9.56
CA LYS A 210 17.59 -31.06 -10.38
C LYS A 210 17.02 -29.86 -9.63
N ILE A 211 17.31 -28.67 -10.14
CA ILE A 211 16.75 -27.41 -9.64
C ILE A 211 15.47 -27.12 -10.42
N LEU A 212 14.35 -26.99 -9.72
CA LEU A 212 13.05 -26.66 -10.31
C LEU A 212 12.67 -25.23 -9.95
N VAL A 213 12.52 -24.36 -10.95
CA VAL A 213 12.10 -22.97 -10.76
C VAL A 213 10.61 -22.82 -11.02
N ASP A 214 9.84 -22.54 -9.97
CA ASP A 214 8.41 -22.26 -10.08
C ASP A 214 8.15 -20.78 -10.38
N VAL A 215 7.67 -20.52 -11.61
CA VAL A 215 7.33 -19.18 -12.10
C VAL A 215 5.84 -18.86 -12.05
N SER A 216 5.02 -19.76 -11.49
CA SER A 216 3.57 -19.59 -11.48
C SER A 216 3.10 -18.38 -10.67
N ILE A 217 1.95 -17.84 -11.03
CA ILE A 217 1.24 -16.81 -10.26
C ILE A 217 0.00 -17.47 -9.65
N THR A 218 -0.41 -17.06 -8.45
CA THR A 218 -1.71 -17.44 -7.89
C THR A 218 -2.68 -16.27 -7.96
N SER A 219 -3.91 -16.53 -8.40
CA SER A 219 -5.01 -15.56 -8.34
C SER A 219 -5.81 -15.65 -7.04
N ARG A 220 -5.68 -16.76 -6.30
CA ARG A 220 -6.38 -16.98 -5.04
C ARG A 220 -5.49 -16.51 -3.91
N PHE A 221 -6.03 -15.62 -3.08
CA PHE A 221 -5.48 -15.45 -1.73
C PHE A 221 -5.51 -16.84 -1.10
N ASN A 222 -4.34 -17.36 -0.76
CA ASN A 222 -4.21 -18.76 -0.37
C ASN A 222 -5.09 -19.01 0.86
N ASP A 223 -6.22 -19.71 0.70
CA ASP A 223 -7.26 -19.94 1.73
C ASP A 223 -6.78 -20.92 2.82
N GLY A 224 -5.53 -20.79 3.28
CA GLY A 224 -4.85 -21.75 4.16
C GLY A 224 -4.24 -22.96 3.44
N LEU A 225 -4.28 -23.00 2.11
CA LEU A 225 -3.62 -24.03 1.29
C LEU A 225 -2.11 -23.72 1.14
N ARG A 226 -1.32 -24.75 0.80
CA ARG A 226 0.12 -24.61 0.48
C ARG A 226 0.31 -23.75 -0.77
N SER A 227 1.45 -23.08 -0.91
CA SER A 227 1.81 -22.35 -2.14
C SER A 227 2.00 -23.30 -3.32
N ASN A 228 2.01 -22.80 -4.56
CA ASN A 228 2.29 -23.61 -5.75
C ASN A 228 3.69 -24.23 -5.68
N ALA A 229 4.69 -23.46 -5.26
CA ALA A 229 6.05 -23.96 -5.08
C ALA A 229 6.14 -25.02 -3.97
N GLU A 230 5.45 -24.83 -2.84
CA GLU A 230 5.37 -25.83 -1.77
C GLU A 230 4.65 -27.11 -2.24
N TYR A 231 3.61 -26.98 -3.07
CA TYR A 231 2.93 -28.11 -3.68
C TYR A 231 3.86 -28.92 -4.59
N LEU A 232 4.64 -28.23 -5.43
CA LEU A 232 5.63 -28.88 -6.31
C LEU A 232 6.66 -29.67 -5.48
N GLN A 233 7.25 -29.04 -4.46
CA GLN A 233 8.27 -29.66 -3.62
C GLN A 233 7.70 -30.86 -2.84
N TRP A 234 6.53 -30.72 -2.23
CA TRP A 234 6.02 -31.74 -1.30
C TRP A 234 5.28 -32.88 -2.00
N ARG A 235 4.53 -32.60 -3.08
CA ARG A 235 3.60 -33.57 -3.67
C ARG A 235 4.10 -34.23 -4.96
N LEU A 236 4.77 -33.46 -5.81
CA LEU A 236 5.15 -33.90 -7.16
C LEU A 236 6.63 -34.25 -7.29
N PHE A 237 7.50 -33.43 -6.69
CA PHE A 237 8.94 -33.51 -6.91
C PHE A 237 9.72 -33.45 -5.59
N PRO A 238 9.54 -34.43 -4.67
CA PRO A 238 10.18 -34.43 -3.36
C PRO A 238 11.71 -34.47 -3.41
N SER A 239 12.27 -35.09 -4.45
CA SER A 239 13.72 -35.21 -4.65
C SER A 239 14.34 -34.01 -5.39
N CYS A 240 13.54 -33.00 -5.76
CA CYS A 240 14.03 -31.79 -6.40
C CYS A 240 14.38 -30.70 -5.38
N ARG A 241 15.13 -29.71 -5.85
CA ARG A 241 15.38 -28.47 -5.12
C ARG A 241 14.52 -27.37 -5.73
N VAL A 242 13.37 -27.08 -5.14
CA VAL A 242 12.43 -26.08 -5.65
C VAL A 242 12.85 -24.67 -5.24
N VAL A 243 12.83 -23.76 -6.20
CA VAL A 243 13.05 -22.32 -6.01
C VAL A 243 11.86 -21.56 -6.59
N LYS A 244 11.28 -20.65 -5.82
CA LYS A 244 10.26 -19.70 -6.31
C LYS A 244 10.97 -18.49 -6.91
N GLY A 245 10.54 -18.06 -8.10
CA GLY A 245 11.07 -16.84 -8.72
C GLY A 245 10.34 -16.43 -9.99
N PHE A 246 10.72 -15.28 -10.56
CA PHE A 246 10.28 -14.75 -11.86
C PHE A 246 8.78 -14.43 -12.04
N ASN A 247 7.92 -14.81 -11.11
CA ASN A 247 6.46 -14.60 -11.17
C ASN A 247 6.03 -13.12 -11.18
N VAL A 248 6.91 -12.20 -10.77
CA VAL A 248 6.65 -10.74 -10.76
C VAL A 248 7.00 -10.04 -12.08
N ILE A 249 7.64 -10.74 -13.01
CA ILE A 249 8.04 -10.20 -14.30
C ILE A 249 7.02 -10.66 -15.36
N PRO A 250 6.33 -9.75 -16.07
CA PRO A 250 5.48 -10.12 -17.18
C PRO A 250 6.32 -10.57 -18.39
N ALA A 251 5.76 -11.44 -19.24
CA ALA A 251 6.45 -11.97 -20.43
C ALA A 251 6.99 -10.84 -21.34
N ALA A 252 6.19 -9.79 -21.56
CA ALA A 252 6.60 -8.63 -22.34
C ALA A 252 7.84 -7.90 -21.79
N ALA A 253 8.06 -7.91 -20.47
CA ALA A 253 9.25 -7.30 -19.86
C ALA A 253 10.50 -8.16 -20.02
N LEU A 254 10.37 -9.47 -20.25
CA LEU A 254 11.51 -10.33 -20.60
C LEU A 254 11.99 -10.06 -22.03
N ASP A 255 11.06 -9.73 -22.93
CA ASP A 255 11.38 -9.43 -24.34
C ASP A 255 11.87 -7.99 -24.55
N ALA A 256 11.51 -7.05 -23.66
CA ALA A 256 11.90 -5.65 -23.77
C ALA A 256 13.43 -5.44 -23.57
N GLU A 257 14.02 -4.63 -24.46
CA GLU A 257 15.44 -4.25 -24.40
C GLU A 257 15.68 -3.10 -23.41
N LEU A 258 14.69 -2.22 -23.25
CA LEU A 258 14.65 -1.16 -22.25
C LEU A 258 13.73 -1.58 -21.09
N MET A 259 14.32 -1.75 -19.91
CA MET A 259 13.63 -2.22 -18.72
C MET A 259 12.89 -1.06 -18.03
N ASP A 260 11.76 -0.63 -18.59
CA ASP A 260 10.78 0.27 -17.95
C ASP A 260 9.86 -0.47 -16.95
N GLY A 261 10.17 -1.75 -16.66
CA GLY A 261 9.43 -2.63 -15.76
C GLY A 261 10.13 -2.94 -14.43
N PRO A 262 9.54 -3.81 -13.60
CA PRO A 262 10.13 -4.23 -12.34
C PRO A 262 11.50 -4.86 -12.57
N LYS A 263 12.54 -4.26 -12.00
CA LYS A 263 13.92 -4.77 -12.09
C LYS A 263 14.20 -5.87 -11.06
N GLN A 264 13.33 -6.03 -10.08
CA GLN A 264 13.55 -6.94 -8.96
C GLN A 264 12.85 -8.28 -9.18
N ILE A 265 13.59 -9.37 -9.00
CA ILE A 265 13.04 -10.72 -8.98
C ILE A 265 13.18 -11.27 -7.56
N TYR A 266 12.06 -11.49 -6.89
CA TYR A 266 12.04 -12.09 -5.56
C TYR A 266 12.28 -13.60 -5.67
N LEU A 267 13.20 -14.10 -4.86
CA LEU A 267 13.59 -15.50 -4.81
C LEU A 267 13.35 -16.08 -3.42
N CYS A 268 12.89 -17.32 -3.34
CA CYS A 268 12.95 -18.09 -2.10
C CYS A 268 13.09 -19.59 -2.37
N GLY A 269 13.63 -20.31 -1.41
CA GLY A 269 13.90 -21.75 -1.53
C GLY A 269 14.71 -22.25 -0.34
N ASP A 270 14.60 -23.54 -0.05
CA ASP A 270 15.24 -24.15 1.14
C ASP A 270 16.70 -24.55 0.87
N ASP A 271 17.04 -24.88 -0.37
CA ASP A 271 18.40 -25.23 -0.77
C ASP A 271 19.22 -23.99 -1.17
N HIS A 272 20.30 -23.72 -0.44
CA HIS A 272 21.14 -22.55 -0.65
C HIS A 272 21.87 -22.58 -2.01
N HIS A 273 22.33 -23.76 -2.45
CA HIS A 273 23.02 -23.90 -3.72
C HIS A 273 22.08 -23.61 -4.91
N ALA A 274 20.90 -24.22 -4.91
CA ALA A 274 19.88 -24.01 -5.92
C ALA A 274 19.48 -22.53 -6.03
N LYS A 275 19.28 -21.88 -4.88
CA LYS A 275 18.96 -20.45 -4.86
C LYS A 275 20.11 -19.60 -5.38
N ALA A 276 21.36 -19.93 -5.06
CA ALA A 276 22.54 -19.23 -5.59
C ALA A 276 22.64 -19.39 -7.12
N THR A 277 22.45 -20.60 -7.66
CA THR A 277 22.42 -20.84 -9.11
C THR A 277 21.34 -20.00 -9.80
N VAL A 278 20.12 -19.97 -9.26
CA VAL A 278 19.02 -19.16 -9.83
C VAL A 278 19.32 -17.65 -9.69
N THR A 279 19.96 -17.23 -8.59
CA THR A 279 20.39 -15.84 -8.38
C THR A 279 21.39 -15.41 -9.46
N HIS A 280 22.34 -16.27 -9.82
CA HIS A 280 23.28 -16.01 -10.93
C HIS A 280 22.56 -15.86 -12.27
N ILE A 281 21.61 -16.75 -12.58
CA ILE A 281 20.78 -16.64 -13.78
C ILE A 281 20.04 -15.29 -13.81
N VAL A 282 19.45 -14.86 -12.68
CA VAL A 282 18.77 -13.56 -12.59
C VAL A 282 19.70 -12.39 -12.92
N TYR A 283 20.95 -12.41 -12.42
CA TYR A 283 21.94 -11.38 -12.73
C TYR A 283 22.32 -11.36 -14.22
N ASP A 284 22.55 -12.53 -14.83
CA ASP A 284 22.94 -12.64 -16.24
C ASP A 284 21.82 -12.20 -17.19
N LEU A 285 20.56 -12.33 -16.75
CA LEU A 285 19.39 -11.80 -17.46
C LEU A 285 19.23 -10.27 -17.29
N GLY A 286 20.07 -9.62 -16.47
CA GLY A 286 20.07 -8.17 -16.24
C GLY A 286 19.06 -7.70 -15.18
N PHE A 287 18.56 -8.61 -14.33
CA PHE A 287 17.65 -8.30 -13.23
C PHE A 287 18.39 -8.24 -11.89
N ILE A 288 17.70 -7.73 -10.87
CA ILE A 288 18.18 -7.60 -9.49
C ILE A 288 17.50 -8.69 -8.64
N PRO A 289 18.20 -9.74 -8.20
CA PRO A 289 17.62 -10.75 -7.33
C PRO A 289 17.42 -10.20 -5.92
N VAL A 290 16.31 -10.58 -5.28
CA VAL A 290 16.00 -10.26 -3.87
C VAL A 290 15.64 -11.55 -3.15
N ASP A 291 16.51 -12.05 -2.27
CA ASP A 291 16.25 -13.26 -1.48
C ASP A 291 15.29 -12.98 -0.32
N LEU A 292 14.17 -13.69 -0.28
CA LEU A 292 13.16 -13.66 0.78
C LEU A 292 13.19 -14.90 1.69
N GLY A 293 14.27 -15.67 1.63
CA GLY A 293 14.56 -16.78 2.55
C GLY A 293 14.03 -18.13 2.08
N ALA A 294 13.42 -18.87 3.01
CA ALA A 294 12.96 -20.24 2.84
C ALA A 294 11.75 -20.37 1.89
N LEU A 295 11.46 -21.59 1.43
CA LEU A 295 10.36 -21.87 0.51
C LEU A 295 8.98 -21.48 1.09
N LYS A 296 8.85 -21.44 2.42
CA LYS A 296 7.65 -20.94 3.12
C LYS A 296 7.26 -19.49 2.74
N SER A 297 8.20 -18.69 2.25
CA SER A 297 7.94 -17.34 1.74
C SER A 297 7.26 -17.33 0.36
N ALA A 298 7.17 -18.48 -0.34
CA ALA A 298 6.65 -18.56 -1.70
C ALA A 298 5.19 -18.10 -1.80
N GLY A 299 4.35 -18.45 -0.82
CA GLY A 299 2.96 -17.97 -0.77
C GLY A 299 2.85 -16.44 -0.72
N HIS A 300 3.80 -15.75 -0.07
CA HIS A 300 3.85 -14.29 -0.12
C HIS A 300 4.22 -13.81 -1.53
N ILE A 301 5.28 -14.36 -2.12
CA ILE A 301 5.79 -14.02 -3.46
C ILE A 301 4.72 -14.21 -4.54
N GLU A 302 4.01 -15.34 -4.51
CA GLU A 302 2.96 -15.69 -5.48
C GLU A 302 1.83 -14.66 -5.52
N THR A 303 1.53 -14.02 -4.39
CA THR A 303 0.46 -13.01 -4.28
C THR A 303 0.90 -11.60 -4.68
N ILE A 304 2.20 -11.33 -4.86
CA ILE A 304 2.70 -9.98 -5.19
C ILE A 304 2.04 -9.43 -6.47
N PRO A 305 2.01 -10.15 -7.60
CA PRO A 305 1.44 -9.63 -8.85
C PRO A 305 -0.07 -9.39 -8.77
N ALA A 306 -0.79 -10.19 -7.97
CA ALA A 306 -2.25 -10.11 -7.85
C ALA A 306 -2.72 -8.94 -6.95
N ARG A 307 -1.84 -8.38 -6.12
CA ARG A 307 -2.21 -7.31 -5.18
C ARG A 307 -2.18 -5.94 -5.86
N PHE A 308 -3.35 -5.43 -6.23
CA PHE A 308 -3.49 -4.03 -6.63
C PHE A 308 -3.58 -3.10 -5.42
N LEU A 309 -2.56 -2.26 -5.22
CA LEU A 309 -2.50 -1.22 -4.17
C LEU A 309 -3.06 -1.66 -2.80
N PRO A 310 -2.56 -2.76 -2.18
CA PRO A 310 -3.22 -3.44 -1.07
C PRO A 310 -3.39 -2.56 0.19
N TYR A 311 -2.54 -1.55 0.36
CA TYR A 311 -2.57 -0.66 1.52
C TYR A 311 -3.29 0.67 1.25
N TRP A 312 -3.78 0.91 0.02
CA TRP A 312 -4.47 2.14 -0.36
C TRP A 312 -5.98 2.07 -0.28
N GLY A 313 -6.57 0.88 -0.43
CA GLY A 313 -8.03 0.72 -0.49
C GLY A 313 -8.75 1.35 0.71
N LEU A 314 -8.30 1.04 1.94
CA LEU A 314 -8.87 1.60 3.16
C LEU A 314 -8.69 3.14 3.26
N PRO A 315 -7.47 3.71 3.19
CA PRO A 315 -7.27 5.16 3.20
C PRO A 315 -8.07 5.93 2.16
N VAL A 316 -8.11 5.45 0.92
CA VAL A 316 -8.84 6.10 -0.18
C VAL A 316 -10.34 6.02 0.06
N SER A 317 -10.85 4.85 0.47
CA SER A 317 -12.27 4.68 0.80
C SER A 317 -12.72 5.61 1.93
N VAL A 318 -11.92 5.72 3.00
CA VAL A 318 -12.19 6.66 4.11
C VAL A 318 -12.21 8.10 3.62
N GLY A 319 -11.24 8.50 2.78
CA GLY A 319 -11.20 9.85 2.20
C GLY A 319 -12.43 10.16 1.34
N ILE A 320 -12.86 9.23 0.48
CA ILE A 320 -14.05 9.37 -0.36
C ILE A 320 -15.31 9.49 0.50
N TRP A 321 -15.48 8.60 1.49
CA TRP A 321 -16.64 8.65 2.39
C TRP A 321 -16.70 9.96 3.17
N LEU A 322 -15.57 10.40 3.71
CA LEU A 322 -15.49 11.66 4.42
C LEU A 322 -15.84 12.85 3.51
N PHE A 323 -15.36 12.84 2.26
CA PHE A 323 -15.72 13.84 1.27
C PHE A 323 -17.22 13.85 1.00
N ILE A 324 -17.85 12.70 0.73
CA ILE A 324 -19.29 12.63 0.45
C ILE A 324 -20.11 13.16 1.62
N VAL A 325 -19.83 12.70 2.84
CA VAL A 325 -20.59 13.12 4.02
C VAL A 325 -20.45 14.61 4.26
N MET A 326 -19.23 15.15 4.16
CA MET A 326 -18.99 16.57 4.35
C MET A 326 -19.53 17.42 3.20
N PHE A 327 -19.47 16.93 1.97
CA PHE A 327 -20.07 17.58 0.81
C PHE A 327 -21.57 17.73 0.99
N LEU A 328 -22.28 16.65 1.37
CA LEU A 328 -23.71 16.69 1.63
C LEU A 328 -24.03 17.64 2.79
N TYR A 329 -23.26 17.59 3.88
CA TYR A 329 -23.44 18.48 5.02
C TYR A 329 -23.30 19.96 4.63
N VAL A 330 -22.22 20.33 3.95
CA VAL A 330 -21.97 21.72 3.53
C VAL A 330 -22.97 22.14 2.45
N MET A 331 -23.37 21.26 1.54
CA MET A 331 -24.40 21.55 0.54
C MET A 331 -25.76 21.86 1.19
N ILE A 332 -26.13 21.13 2.25
CA ILE A 332 -27.34 21.42 3.01
C ILE A 332 -27.24 22.81 3.66
N GLN A 333 -26.11 23.12 4.30
CA GLN A 333 -25.93 24.37 5.04
C GLN A 333 -25.79 25.60 4.14
N ASP A 334 -25.00 25.52 3.07
CA ASP A 334 -24.59 26.69 2.27
C ASP A 334 -25.47 26.89 1.03
N ILE A 335 -26.17 25.85 0.54
CA ILE A 335 -26.98 25.94 -0.70
C ILE A 335 -28.46 25.70 -0.42
N ILE A 336 -28.82 24.55 0.15
CA ILE A 336 -30.24 24.15 0.28
C ILE A 336 -30.96 25.04 1.29
N ARG A 337 -30.36 25.22 2.47
CA ARG A 337 -31.00 25.97 3.55
C ARG A 337 -31.27 27.44 3.17
N PRO A 338 -30.30 28.23 2.66
CA PRO A 338 -30.57 29.62 2.25
C PRO A 338 -31.59 29.72 1.11
N SER A 339 -31.57 28.76 0.17
CA SER A 339 -32.56 28.68 -0.91
C SER A 339 -33.98 28.46 -0.38
N VAL A 340 -34.14 27.67 0.69
CA VAL A 340 -35.44 27.41 1.32
C VAL A 340 -35.90 28.55 2.23
N SER A 341 -35.00 29.15 3.01
CA SER A 341 -35.36 30.20 3.97
C SER A 341 -35.55 31.58 3.34
N ASP A 342 -34.62 31.96 2.46
CA ASP A 342 -34.49 33.35 1.99
C ASP A 342 -34.76 33.45 0.47
N GLY A 343 -34.96 32.32 -0.22
CA GLY A 343 -35.18 32.26 -1.67
C GLY A 343 -33.92 32.55 -2.51
N SER A 344 -32.74 32.55 -1.90
CA SER A 344 -31.47 32.86 -2.56
C SER A 344 -30.99 31.72 -3.48
N ASN A 345 -30.52 32.06 -4.69
CA ASN A 345 -29.93 31.10 -5.61
C ASN A 345 -28.39 31.11 -5.50
N GLU A 346 -27.85 30.29 -4.59
CA GLU A 346 -26.40 30.24 -4.30
C GLU A 346 -25.65 29.14 -5.07
N LEU A 347 -26.27 28.55 -6.10
CA LEU A 347 -25.73 27.41 -6.84
C LEU A 347 -24.35 27.68 -7.47
N SER A 348 -24.04 28.93 -7.78
CA SER A 348 -22.73 29.36 -8.31
C SER A 348 -21.58 29.13 -7.34
N ARG A 349 -21.83 29.03 -6.03
CA ARG A 349 -20.80 28.74 -5.01
C ARG A 349 -20.38 27.27 -4.99
N LEU A 350 -21.13 26.39 -5.64
CA LEU A 350 -20.93 24.94 -5.57
C LEU A 350 -19.57 24.49 -6.13
N PRO A 351 -19.13 24.86 -7.34
CA PRO A 351 -17.97 24.20 -7.98
C PRO A 351 -16.64 24.47 -7.28
N LEU A 352 -16.47 25.68 -6.73
CA LEU A 352 -15.17 26.14 -6.23
C LEU A 352 -15.21 26.43 -4.74
N PHE A 353 -16.14 27.25 -4.26
CA PHE A 353 -16.19 27.64 -2.85
C PHE A 353 -16.56 26.46 -1.94
N LEU A 354 -17.66 25.76 -2.23
CA LEU A 354 -18.12 24.62 -1.45
C LEU A 354 -17.13 23.46 -1.51
N VAL A 355 -16.68 23.09 -2.72
CA VAL A 355 -15.72 21.99 -2.89
C VAL A 355 -14.42 22.29 -2.14
N ASN A 356 -13.88 23.52 -2.25
CA ASN A 356 -12.65 23.87 -1.56
C ASN A 356 -12.78 23.78 -0.02
N ARG A 357 -13.93 24.20 0.53
CA ARG A 357 -14.23 24.08 1.97
C ARG A 357 -14.28 22.61 2.42
N VAL A 358 -14.90 21.75 1.63
CA VAL A 358 -14.96 20.30 1.89
C VAL A 358 -13.58 19.68 1.84
N LEU A 359 -12.77 20.02 0.82
CA LEU A 359 -11.39 19.51 0.69
C LEU A 359 -10.53 19.92 1.88
N ALA A 360 -10.64 21.16 2.36
CA ALA A 360 -9.93 21.62 3.56
C ALA A 360 -10.25 20.76 4.79
N PHE A 361 -11.53 20.49 5.02
CA PHE A 361 -11.98 19.66 6.14
C PHE A 361 -11.50 18.21 6.02
N VAL A 362 -11.63 17.62 4.82
CA VAL A 362 -11.17 16.26 4.55
C VAL A 362 -9.67 16.14 4.76
N ALA A 363 -8.87 17.08 4.25
CA ALA A 363 -7.42 17.11 4.44
C ALA A 363 -7.03 17.19 5.92
N GLY A 364 -7.63 18.11 6.68
CA GLY A 364 -7.34 18.28 8.11
C GLY A 364 -7.72 17.06 8.95
N THR A 365 -8.84 16.41 8.62
CA THR A 365 -9.29 15.19 9.30
C THR A 365 -8.39 14.00 8.99
N LEU A 366 -8.00 13.80 7.74
CA LEU A 366 -7.07 12.74 7.34
C LEU A 366 -5.68 12.96 7.97
N LEU A 367 -5.22 14.21 8.02
CA LEU A 367 -3.98 14.57 8.70
C LEU A 367 -4.03 14.19 10.19
N SER A 368 -5.12 14.55 10.86
CA SER A 368 -5.35 14.18 12.26
C SER A 368 -5.38 12.66 12.45
N ALA A 369 -6.11 11.94 11.58
CA ALA A 369 -6.21 10.48 11.63
C ALA A 369 -4.88 9.76 11.35
N ALA A 370 -3.93 10.40 10.67
CA ALA A 370 -2.60 9.84 10.46
C ALA A 370 -1.71 9.88 11.72
N PHE A 371 -1.82 10.93 12.54
CA PHE A 371 -0.98 11.11 13.73
C PHE A 371 -1.64 10.65 15.05
N PHE A 372 -2.97 10.56 15.05
CA PHE A 372 -3.74 10.16 16.23
C PHE A 372 -3.37 8.78 16.82
N PRO A 373 -3.12 7.71 16.03
CA PRO A 373 -2.85 6.38 16.58
C PRO A 373 -1.71 6.38 17.59
N ASP A 374 -0.60 7.06 17.26
CA ASP A 374 0.60 7.07 18.09
C ASP A 374 0.38 7.78 19.42
N ILE A 375 -0.39 8.88 19.41
CA ILE A 375 -0.80 9.59 20.62
C ILE A 375 -1.70 8.70 21.47
N PHE A 376 -2.72 8.08 20.85
CA PHE A 376 -3.65 7.19 21.51
C PHE A 376 -2.95 6.01 22.19
N ILE A 377 -1.98 5.40 21.51
CA ILE A 377 -1.15 4.32 22.05
C ILE A 377 -0.37 4.77 23.29
N ARG A 378 0.25 5.95 23.25
CA ARG A 378 0.98 6.50 24.40
C ARG A 378 0.06 6.76 25.59
N LEU A 379 -1.12 7.34 25.34
CA LEU A 379 -2.13 7.58 26.38
C LEU A 379 -2.58 6.27 27.02
N VAL A 380 -2.96 5.27 26.21
CA VAL A 380 -3.41 3.97 26.72
C VAL A 380 -2.31 3.27 27.55
N ARG A 381 -1.04 3.41 27.16
CA ARG A 381 0.10 2.88 27.93
C ARG A 381 0.23 3.54 29.30
N ILE A 382 0.07 4.86 29.37
CA ILE A 382 0.12 5.62 30.64
C ILE A 382 -1.03 5.16 31.56
N PHE A 383 -2.26 5.10 31.05
CA PHE A 383 -3.43 4.74 31.86
C PHE A 383 -3.44 3.30 32.36
N LYS A 384 -2.90 2.36 31.58
CA LYS A 384 -2.95 0.93 31.95
C LYS A 384 -1.73 0.44 32.72
N GLY A 385 -0.64 1.20 32.81
CA GLY A 385 0.55 0.85 33.61
C GLY A 385 1.33 -0.40 33.14
N TYR A 386 1.03 -0.97 31.98
CA TYR A 386 1.69 -2.17 31.46
C TYR A 386 2.65 -1.88 30.30
N GLY A 387 3.85 -2.43 30.39
CA GLY A 387 4.76 -2.62 29.25
C GLY A 387 4.33 -3.82 28.40
N TYR A 388 4.29 -3.63 27.07
CA TYR A 388 4.27 -4.68 26.04
C TYR A 388 3.11 -5.69 26.02
N ARG A 389 1.84 -5.26 26.16
CA ARG A 389 0.73 -6.08 25.62
C ARG A 389 0.49 -5.79 24.13
N ASP A 390 0.13 -6.83 23.39
CA ASP A 390 -0.33 -6.73 22.01
C ASP A 390 -1.56 -5.83 21.93
N PHE A 391 -1.48 -4.82 21.06
CA PHE A 391 -2.60 -3.92 20.81
C PHE A 391 -3.72 -4.67 20.08
N PRO A 392 -4.98 -4.22 20.21
CA PRO A 392 -6.06 -4.74 19.38
C PRO A 392 -5.69 -4.70 17.89
N VAL A 393 -6.07 -5.74 17.15
CA VAL A 393 -5.72 -5.90 15.73
C VAL A 393 -6.09 -4.65 14.91
N TRP A 394 -7.26 -4.06 15.15
CA TRP A 394 -7.73 -2.85 14.46
C TRP A 394 -6.76 -1.66 14.62
N LEU A 395 -6.13 -1.51 15.79
CA LEU A 395 -5.19 -0.43 16.06
C LEU A 395 -3.83 -0.70 15.38
N GLY A 396 -3.47 -1.98 15.25
CA GLY A 396 -2.33 -2.42 14.44
C GLY A 396 -2.52 -2.07 12.96
N GLU A 397 -3.68 -2.41 12.39
CA GLU A 397 -4.01 -2.11 11.00
C GLU A 397 -4.09 -0.60 10.72
N TRP A 398 -4.70 0.18 11.63
CA TRP A 398 -4.70 1.64 11.49
C TRP A 398 -3.28 2.21 11.50
N ARG A 399 -2.40 1.73 12.39
CA ARG A 399 -1.00 2.17 12.42
C ARG A 399 -0.24 1.83 11.14
N LYS A 400 -0.54 0.68 10.51
CA LYS A 400 0.03 0.31 9.20
C LYS A 400 -0.49 1.23 8.08
N ALA A 401 -1.78 1.59 8.13
CA ALA A 401 -2.43 2.45 7.14
C ALA A 401 -2.05 3.94 7.28
N ARG A 402 -1.59 4.41 8.45
CA ARG A 402 -1.34 5.83 8.76
C ARG A 402 -0.56 6.59 7.69
N ARG A 403 0.44 5.95 7.07
CA ARG A 403 1.28 6.58 6.05
C ARG A 403 0.49 6.89 4.78
N HIS A 404 -0.37 5.97 4.38
CA HIS A 404 -1.24 6.13 3.21
C HIS A 404 -2.35 7.15 3.50
N ILE A 405 -2.92 7.14 4.71
CA ILE A 405 -3.88 8.17 5.16
C ILE A 405 -3.24 9.57 5.07
N CYS A 406 -2.00 9.72 5.56
CA CYS A 406 -1.25 10.97 5.46
C CYS A 406 -1.04 11.39 4.00
N LEU A 407 -0.66 10.47 3.10
CA LEU A 407 -0.44 10.77 1.68
C LEU A 407 -1.73 11.24 0.98
N VAL A 408 -2.86 10.58 1.25
CA VAL A 408 -4.16 11.04 0.75
C VAL A 408 -4.46 12.44 1.29
N GLY A 409 -4.23 12.69 2.58
CA GLY A 409 -4.36 14.02 3.18
C GLY A 409 -3.48 15.10 2.53
N VAL A 410 -2.23 14.77 2.20
CA VAL A 410 -1.30 15.69 1.49
C VAL A 410 -1.83 16.03 0.10
N ILE A 411 -2.32 15.03 -0.66
CA ILE A 411 -2.87 15.25 -2.00
C ILE A 411 -4.13 16.14 -1.92
N VAL A 412 -5.07 15.81 -1.04
CA VAL A 412 -6.29 16.61 -0.85
C VAL A 412 -5.95 18.02 -0.38
N GLY A 413 -5.00 18.17 0.53
CA GLY A 413 -4.50 19.46 1.02
C GLY A 413 -3.82 20.30 -0.07
N ALA A 414 -3.08 19.67 -0.99
CA ALA A 414 -2.48 20.36 -2.13
C ALA A 414 -3.55 20.86 -3.11
N VAL A 415 -4.57 20.05 -3.41
CA VAL A 415 -5.70 20.50 -4.25
C VAL A 415 -6.45 21.66 -3.58
N HIS A 416 -6.70 21.56 -2.28
CA HIS A 416 -7.25 22.66 -1.48
C HIS A 416 -6.40 23.93 -1.59
N ALA A 417 -5.08 23.84 -1.49
CA ALA A 417 -4.20 25.00 -1.61
C ALA A 417 -4.31 25.64 -3.01
N ILE A 418 -4.29 24.84 -4.07
CA ILE A 418 -4.42 25.33 -5.46
C ILE A 418 -5.77 26.02 -5.66
N MET A 419 -6.86 25.41 -5.21
CA MET A 419 -8.20 26.01 -5.28
C MET A 419 -8.30 27.28 -4.42
N SER A 420 -7.65 27.31 -3.25
CA SER A 420 -7.69 28.48 -2.37
C SER A 420 -7.01 29.68 -3.01
N LEU A 421 -5.91 29.48 -3.75
CA LEU A 421 -5.22 30.56 -4.45
C LEU A 421 -6.10 31.26 -5.51
N THR A 422 -7.08 30.56 -6.10
CA THR A 422 -7.97 31.15 -7.10
C THR A 422 -9.12 31.95 -6.49
N ILE A 423 -9.45 31.71 -5.21
CA ILE A 423 -10.54 32.39 -4.50
C ILE A 423 -10.03 33.29 -3.36
N LEU A 424 -8.72 33.43 -3.17
CA LEU A 424 -8.12 34.29 -2.14
C LEU A 424 -8.17 35.76 -2.56
N GLY A 425 -9.39 36.30 -2.64
CA GLY A 425 -9.65 37.69 -2.99
C GLY A 425 -10.82 38.26 -2.19
N PRO A 426 -10.93 39.60 -2.13
CA PRO A 426 -11.95 40.30 -1.34
C PRO A 426 -13.39 40.00 -1.79
N THR A 427 -13.59 39.52 -3.02
CA THR A 427 -14.89 39.10 -3.54
C THR A 427 -15.42 37.84 -2.85
N TYR A 428 -14.54 36.90 -2.50
CA TYR A 428 -14.91 35.62 -1.88
C TYR A 428 -14.75 35.63 -0.36
N TYR A 429 -13.79 36.41 0.15
CA TYR A 429 -13.50 36.53 1.59
C TYR A 429 -13.38 37.98 2.02
N PRO A 430 -14.45 38.79 1.92
CA PRO A 430 -14.40 40.21 2.27
C PRO A 430 -13.98 40.45 3.73
N GLU A 431 -14.23 39.50 4.64
CA GLU A 431 -13.90 39.59 6.05
C GLU A 431 -12.38 39.60 6.31
N LEU A 432 -11.58 39.06 5.39
CA LEU A 432 -10.12 38.98 5.50
C LEU A 432 -9.40 40.27 5.08
N TYR A 433 -10.13 41.26 4.57
CA TYR A 433 -9.56 42.49 4.04
C TYR A 433 -10.10 43.73 4.75
N GLU A 434 -9.26 44.76 4.83
CA GLU A 434 -9.68 46.06 5.32
C GLU A 434 -10.74 46.67 4.41
N LYS A 435 -11.79 47.25 5.01
CA LYS A 435 -12.82 47.99 4.30
C LYS A 435 -12.31 49.37 3.92
N THR A 436 -11.53 49.48 2.84
CA THR A 436 -11.08 50.77 2.31
C THR A 436 -12.07 51.36 1.32
N SER A 437 -12.95 52.28 1.79
CA SER A 437 -13.44 53.49 1.08
C SER A 437 -14.89 53.88 1.47
N ASN A 438 -15.08 55.18 1.77
CA ASN A 438 -16.37 55.87 1.90
C ASN A 438 -17.19 55.98 0.58
N ARG A 439 -16.79 55.31 -0.51
CA ARG A 439 -17.44 55.40 -1.84
C ARG A 439 -17.84 54.08 -2.49
N GLY A 440 -17.93 52.98 -1.73
CA GLY A 440 -18.67 51.78 -2.17
C GLY A 440 -18.03 50.94 -3.30
N ILE A 441 -16.79 51.22 -3.72
CA ILE A 441 -16.02 50.34 -4.59
C ILE A 441 -14.94 49.66 -3.74
N PRO A 442 -14.96 48.34 -3.54
CA PRO A 442 -13.90 47.65 -2.83
C PRO A 442 -12.63 47.71 -3.68
N ALA A 443 -11.70 48.61 -3.33
CA ALA A 443 -10.31 48.47 -3.78
C ALA A 443 -9.77 47.11 -3.29
N LEU A 444 -8.73 46.57 -3.92
CA LEU A 444 -7.92 45.49 -3.32
C LEU A 444 -7.39 46.01 -1.96
N GLY A 445 -8.18 45.80 -0.91
CA GLY A 445 -7.85 46.20 0.44
C GLY A 445 -6.62 45.44 0.91
N LYS A 446 -5.89 46.01 1.87
CA LYS A 446 -4.85 45.27 2.58
C LYS A 446 -5.51 44.14 3.37
N MET A 447 -4.89 42.96 3.46
CA MET A 447 -5.37 41.93 4.37
C MET A 447 -5.26 42.42 5.82
N VAL A 448 -6.26 42.11 6.63
CA VAL A 448 -6.14 42.32 8.08
C VAL A 448 -5.11 41.34 8.65
N TRP A 449 -4.52 41.66 9.79
CA TRP A 449 -3.52 40.79 10.44
C TRP A 449 -3.99 39.32 10.59
N CYS A 450 -5.27 39.09 10.95
CA CYS A 450 -5.83 37.74 11.01
C CYS A 450 -5.78 37.01 9.66
N GLY A 451 -6.03 37.72 8.55
CA GLY A 451 -5.95 37.19 7.19
C GLY A 451 -4.52 36.87 6.77
N GLU A 452 -3.57 37.74 7.10
CA GLU A 452 -2.14 37.48 6.87
C GLU A 452 -1.66 36.25 7.67
N ALA A 453 -2.08 36.13 8.93
CA ALA A 453 -1.78 34.99 9.79
C ALA A 453 -2.43 33.68 9.27
N PHE A 454 -3.68 33.74 8.83
CA PHE A 454 -4.41 32.63 8.20
C PHE A 454 -3.63 32.06 7.01
N VAL A 455 -3.25 32.91 6.04
CA VAL A 455 -2.52 32.48 4.84
C VAL A 455 -1.13 31.96 5.20
N SER A 456 -0.43 32.64 6.11
CA SER A 456 0.91 32.25 6.54
C SER A 456 0.93 30.88 7.21
N MET A 457 -0.01 30.60 8.13
CA MET A 457 -0.13 29.27 8.76
C MET A 457 -0.46 28.17 7.75
N GLY A 458 -1.30 28.48 6.76
CA GLY A 458 -1.60 27.57 5.64
C GLY A 458 -0.36 27.24 4.82
N ALA A 459 0.47 28.23 4.50
CA ALA A 459 1.70 28.06 3.74
C ALA A 459 2.75 27.21 4.49
N VAL A 460 2.94 27.46 5.78
CA VAL A 460 3.85 26.65 6.63
C VAL A 460 3.35 25.21 6.75
N CYS A 461 2.03 25.03 6.95
CA CYS A 461 1.41 23.70 6.97
C CYS A 461 1.67 22.94 5.66
N LEU A 462 1.40 23.57 4.51
CA LEU A 462 1.62 22.96 3.20
C LEU A 462 3.10 22.57 3.01
N SER A 463 4.03 23.42 3.42
CA SER A 463 5.46 23.12 3.33
C SER A 463 5.85 21.89 4.17
N ALA A 464 5.33 21.79 5.40
CA ALA A 464 5.54 20.61 6.24
C ALA A 464 4.94 19.34 5.63
N LEU A 465 3.73 19.44 5.05
CA LEU A 465 3.05 18.33 4.36
C LEU A 465 3.80 17.85 3.12
N LEU A 466 4.37 18.76 2.33
CA LEU A 466 5.19 18.41 1.17
C LEU A 466 6.46 17.66 1.58
N ILE A 467 7.15 18.09 2.63
CA ILE A 467 8.32 17.39 3.17
C ILE A 467 7.93 15.97 3.65
N LEU A 468 6.80 15.84 4.37
CA LEU A 468 6.27 14.54 4.78
C LEU A 468 5.92 13.65 3.58
N GLY A 469 5.36 14.22 2.51
CA GLY A 469 5.07 13.53 1.26
C GLY A 469 6.33 12.98 0.59
N ILE A 470 7.37 13.81 0.46
CA ILE A 470 8.66 13.43 -0.14
C ILE A 470 9.34 12.32 0.68
N ALA A 471 9.34 12.45 2.01
CA ALA A 471 9.91 11.43 2.91
C ALA A 471 9.17 10.07 2.84
N ASN A 472 7.95 10.04 2.31
CA ASN A 472 7.20 8.81 2.12
C ASN A 472 7.54 8.06 0.83
N MET A 473 8.27 8.67 -0.11
CA MET A 473 8.70 8.02 -1.35
C MET A 473 9.69 6.88 -1.05
N PRO A 474 9.69 5.78 -1.82
CA PRO A 474 10.62 4.66 -1.63
C PRO A 474 12.09 5.10 -1.60
N SER A 475 12.48 5.98 -2.52
CA SER A 475 13.83 6.55 -2.63
C SER A 475 14.25 7.38 -1.40
N GLY A 476 13.29 8.01 -0.71
CA GLY A 476 13.53 8.74 0.53
C GLY A 476 13.67 7.79 1.72
N LYS A 477 12.79 6.79 1.81
CA LYS A 477 12.78 5.81 2.92
C LYS A 477 14.07 5.02 3.05
N GLU A 478 14.67 4.63 1.93
CA GLU A 478 15.93 3.87 1.93
C GLU A 478 17.14 4.71 2.38
N LYS A 479 17.04 6.04 2.33
CA LYS A 479 18.13 6.96 2.68
C LYS A 479 18.06 7.49 4.12
N LEU A 480 16.87 7.47 4.73
CA LEU A 480 16.65 8.05 6.05
C LEU A 480 16.93 7.04 7.16
N ASN A 481 17.70 7.45 8.16
CA ASN A 481 17.88 6.63 9.36
C ASN A 481 16.64 6.69 10.27
N TRP A 482 16.63 5.86 11.32
CA TRP A 482 15.49 5.77 12.23
C TRP A 482 15.24 7.08 12.99
N ARG A 483 16.27 7.86 13.33
CA ARG A 483 16.15 9.13 14.06
C ARG A 483 15.52 10.20 13.20
N GLU A 484 15.96 10.31 11.95
CA GLU A 484 15.42 11.22 10.95
C GLU A 484 13.96 10.90 10.64
N THR A 485 13.66 9.61 10.43
CA THR A 485 12.28 9.15 10.23
C THR A 485 11.42 9.49 11.45
N THR A 486 11.93 9.30 12.66
CA THR A 486 11.19 9.64 13.89
C THR A 486 10.98 11.15 14.01
N PHE A 487 11.98 11.97 13.68
CA PHE A 487 11.86 13.43 13.68
C PHE A 487 10.76 13.90 12.73
N LEU A 488 10.72 13.36 11.51
CA LEU A 488 9.71 13.69 10.51
C LEU A 488 8.30 13.32 11.00
N TRP A 489 8.10 12.09 11.46
CA TRP A 489 6.77 11.62 11.86
C TRP A 489 6.32 12.10 13.24
N SER A 490 7.22 12.58 14.10
CA SER A 490 6.89 13.11 15.41
C SER A 490 6.82 14.63 15.39
N ASN A 491 7.96 15.28 15.16
CA ASN A 491 8.09 16.72 15.36
C ASN A 491 7.47 17.47 14.18
N LEU A 492 7.88 17.15 12.96
CA LEU A 492 7.35 17.82 11.77
C LEU A 492 5.84 17.55 11.58
N GLY A 493 5.39 16.32 11.87
CA GLY A 493 3.97 15.98 11.92
C GLY A 493 3.16 16.82 12.92
N THR A 494 3.70 17.02 14.12
CA THR A 494 3.06 17.88 15.14
C THR A 494 3.01 19.34 14.70
N VAL A 495 4.08 19.85 14.09
CA VAL A 495 4.12 21.19 13.51
C VAL A 495 3.03 21.33 12.43
N ALA A 496 2.92 20.37 11.51
CA ALA A 496 1.90 20.37 10.47
C ALA A 496 0.48 20.44 11.07
N LEU A 497 0.19 19.58 12.06
CA LEU A 497 -1.12 19.56 12.72
C LEU A 497 -1.43 20.86 13.47
N PHE A 498 -0.43 21.42 14.16
CA PHE A 498 -0.55 22.71 14.84
C PHE A 498 -0.86 23.82 13.85
N THR A 499 -0.05 23.96 12.80
CA THR A 499 -0.24 25.01 11.78
C THR A 499 -1.55 24.84 11.00
N ALA A 500 -1.99 23.61 10.72
CA ALA A 500 -3.30 23.34 10.10
C ALA A 500 -4.46 23.79 11.01
N THR A 501 -4.34 23.53 12.31
CA THR A 501 -5.36 23.93 13.29
C THR A 501 -5.43 25.45 13.39
N PHE A 502 -4.29 26.11 13.56
CA PHE A 502 -4.24 27.57 13.68
C PHE A 502 -4.63 28.28 12.38
N HIS A 503 -4.33 27.72 11.22
CA HIS A 503 -4.87 28.16 9.95
C HIS A 503 -6.41 28.26 10.02
N VAL A 504 -7.12 27.21 10.42
CA VAL A 504 -8.59 27.27 10.53
C VAL A 504 -9.06 28.20 11.66
N VAL A 505 -8.36 28.25 12.80
CA VAL A 505 -8.72 29.12 13.93
C VAL A 505 -8.66 30.60 13.54
N PHE A 506 -7.62 31.06 12.85
CA PHE A 506 -7.51 32.45 12.41
C PHE A 506 -8.62 32.84 11.44
N LEU A 507 -9.03 31.93 10.56
CA LEU A 507 -10.21 32.14 9.71
C LEU A 507 -11.48 32.26 10.56
N GLY A 508 -11.66 31.38 11.55
CA GLY A 508 -12.82 31.36 12.44
C GLY A 508 -12.98 32.63 13.29
N ILE A 509 -11.87 33.18 13.82
CA ILE A 509 -11.87 34.42 14.61
C ILE A 509 -12.47 35.59 13.80
N GLN A 510 -12.11 35.68 12.52
CA GLN A 510 -12.52 36.80 11.67
C GLN A 510 -13.95 36.61 11.12
N VAL A 511 -14.32 35.37 10.78
CA VAL A 511 -15.64 35.07 10.20
C VAL A 511 -16.74 34.99 11.26
N TYR A 512 -16.41 34.59 12.50
CA TYR A 512 -17.38 34.40 13.60
C TYR A 512 -16.99 35.12 14.90
N PRO A 513 -16.83 36.46 14.89
CA PRO A 513 -16.34 37.20 16.06
C PRO A 513 -17.28 37.14 17.29
N ASN A 514 -18.57 36.85 17.10
CA ASN A 514 -19.59 36.90 18.16
C ASN A 514 -20.18 35.54 18.56
N GLY A 515 -19.58 34.42 18.16
CA GLY A 515 -20.03 33.09 18.61
C GLY A 515 -21.43 32.67 18.15
N SER A 516 -21.99 33.29 17.10
CA SER A 516 -23.24 32.82 16.45
C SER A 516 -22.96 31.55 15.62
N LEU A 517 -22.52 30.49 16.29
CA LEU A 517 -22.12 29.22 15.69
C LEU A 517 -23.32 28.34 15.31
N TYR A 518 -24.52 28.71 15.73
CA TYR A 518 -25.76 28.04 15.34
C TYR A 518 -26.75 29.06 14.79
N ARG A 519 -27.04 28.95 13.49
CA ARG A 519 -28.39 29.23 13.00
C ARG A 519 -29.05 27.89 12.76
#